data_AF-A0A6M2ACZ0-F1
#
_entry.id   AF-A0A6M2ACZ0-F1
#
_cell.length_a   1.000
_cell.length_b   1.000
_cell.length_c   1.000
_cell.angle_alpha   90.00
_cell.angle_beta   90.00
_cell.angle_gamma   90.00
#
_symmetry.space_group_name_H-M   'P 1'
#
loop_
_entity.id
_entity.type
_entity.pdbx_description
1 polymer ?
#
loop_
_entity_poly.entity_id
_entity_poly.type
_entity_poly.pdbx_seq_one_letter_code
_entity_poly.pdbx_strand_id
1 'polypeptide(L)'
;MAMPAPKKEYSQNVKNLLNNLRNHLNNWKNKQNNITDVEMENMKQTMNELNTNCKHMGGNLNKTWNNLHKNINSRLSKKTMEKKDFQNFNNMIQQMLKELK
;
A
#
# COMPACT_ATOMS: atom_id res chain seq x y z
N MET A 1 29.82 7.27 -4.60
CA MET A 1 28.59 8.00 -4.21
C MET A 1 27.43 7.35 -4.95
N ALA A 2 26.46 6.76 -4.24
CA ALA A 2 25.33 6.12 -4.90
C ALA A 2 24.50 7.20 -5.61
N MET A 3 24.44 7.14 -6.94
CA MET A 3 23.55 7.97 -7.72
C MET A 3 22.12 7.69 -7.22
N PRO A 4 21.32 8.71 -6.88
CA PRO A 4 19.93 8.49 -6.50
C PRO A 4 19.23 7.78 -7.67
N ALA A 5 18.54 6.67 -7.40
CA ALA A 5 17.93 5.89 -8.46
C ALA A 5 17.03 6.82 -9.30
N PRO A 6 17.07 6.72 -10.64
CA PRO A 6 16.24 7.55 -11.50
C PRO A 6 14.78 7.41 -11.09
N LYS A 7 14.05 8.54 -11.01
CA LYS A 7 12.63 8.60 -10.60
C LYS A 7 11.74 7.52 -11.24
N LYS A 8 12.09 7.03 -12.44
CA LYS A 8 11.42 5.93 -13.13
C LYS A 8 11.48 4.59 -12.38
N GLU A 9 12.61 4.22 -11.79
CA GLU A 9 12.75 2.97 -11.04
C GLU A 9 11.90 3.00 -9.78
N TYR A 10 11.91 4.12 -9.04
CA TYR A 10 11.03 4.31 -7.89
C TYR A 10 9.56 4.25 -8.29
N SER A 11 9.15 4.89 -9.39
CA SER A 11 7.76 4.82 -9.86
C SER A 11 7.33 3.40 -10.23
N GLN A 12 8.17 2.62 -10.89
CA GLN A 12 7.90 1.21 -11.19
C GLN A 12 7.83 0.36 -9.91
N ASN A 13 8.74 0.57 -8.98
CA ASN A 13 8.79 -0.16 -7.73
C ASN A 13 7.54 0.13 -6.88
N VAL A 14 7.15 1.40 -6.75
CA VAL A 14 5.91 1.80 -6.07
C VAL A 14 4.69 1.18 -6.77
N LYS A 15 4.62 1.19 -8.11
CA LYS A 15 3.52 0.52 -8.84
C LYS A 15 3.41 -0.96 -8.50
N ASN A 16 4.54 -1.68 -8.51
CA ASN A 16 4.57 -3.10 -8.18
C ASN A 16 4.12 -3.36 -6.73
N LEU A 17 4.66 -2.59 -5.78
CA LEU A 17 4.29 -2.73 -4.37
C LEU A 17 2.82 -2.36 -4.10
N LEU A 18 2.29 -1.33 -4.77
CA LEU A 18 0.88 -0.95 -4.68
C LEU A 18 -0.04 -2.05 -5.21
N ASN A 19 0.33 -2.70 -6.32
CA ASN A 19 -0.38 -3.86 -6.84
C ASN A 19 -0.30 -5.04 -5.86
N ASN A 20 0.85 -5.27 -5.24
CA ASN A 20 1.01 -6.33 -4.26
C ASN A 20 0.13 -6.08 -3.01
N LEU A 21 0.15 -4.86 -2.48
CA LEU A 21 -0.73 -4.44 -1.37
C LEU A 21 -2.21 -4.63 -1.74
N ARG A 22 -2.59 -4.24 -2.95
CA ARG A 22 -3.96 -4.44 -3.46
C ARG A 22 -4.35 -5.92 -3.48
N ASN A 23 -3.44 -6.80 -3.89
CA ASN A 23 -3.67 -8.24 -3.88
C ASN A 23 -3.81 -8.77 -2.45
N HIS A 24 -2.97 -8.33 -1.51
CA HIS A 24 -3.10 -8.68 -0.10
C HIS A 24 -4.46 -8.24 0.49
N LEU A 25 -4.89 -7.02 0.21
CA LEU A 25 -6.20 -6.51 0.64
C LEU A 25 -7.35 -7.30 0.02
N ASN A 26 -7.28 -7.63 -1.27
CA ASN A 26 -8.31 -8.45 -1.92
C ASN A 26 -8.34 -9.87 -1.35
N ASN A 27 -7.19 -10.47 -1.07
CA ASN A 27 -7.10 -11.78 -0.43
C ASN A 27 -7.70 -11.73 0.99
N TRP A 28 -7.38 -10.70 1.77
CA TRP A 28 -7.98 -10.47 3.09
C TRP A 28 -9.51 -10.36 3.01
N LYS A 29 -10.03 -9.61 2.02
CA LYS A 29 -11.46 -9.52 1.75
C LYS A 29 -12.08 -10.87 1.40
N ASN A 30 -11.46 -11.63 0.50
CA ASN A 30 -11.97 -12.92 0.02
C ASN A 30 -11.98 -13.96 1.14
N LYS A 31 -11.00 -13.91 2.04
CA LYS A 31 -10.94 -14.74 3.25
C LYS A 31 -11.87 -14.27 4.37
N GLN A 32 -12.78 -13.32 4.12
CA GLN A 32 -13.74 -12.81 5.11
C GLN A 32 -13.09 -12.33 6.41
N ASN A 33 -12.03 -11.54 6.31
CA ASN A 33 -11.21 -11.08 7.44
C ASN A 33 -10.35 -12.15 8.12
N ASN A 34 -10.32 -13.39 7.61
CA ASN A 34 -9.55 -14.49 8.18
C ASN A 34 -8.13 -14.56 7.58
N ILE A 35 -7.21 -13.75 8.11
CA ILE A 35 -5.81 -13.72 7.66
C ILE A 35 -4.89 -14.30 8.71
N THR A 36 -3.86 -15.01 8.26
CA THR A 36 -2.83 -15.53 9.15
C THR A 36 -1.86 -14.42 9.56
N ASP A 37 -1.15 -14.61 10.67
CA ASP A 37 -0.14 -13.65 11.11
C ASP A 37 0.99 -13.51 10.07
N VAL A 38 1.34 -14.58 9.35
CA VAL A 38 2.29 -14.55 8.23
C VAL A 38 1.81 -13.62 7.10
N GLU A 39 0.52 -13.66 6.75
CA GLU A 39 -0.05 -12.77 5.74
C GLU A 39 -0.08 -11.31 6.22
N MET A 40 -0.34 -11.09 7.52
CA MET A 40 -0.25 -9.76 8.12
C MET A 40 1.18 -9.21 8.07
N GLU A 41 2.18 -10.02 8.38
CA GLU A 41 3.59 -9.62 8.31
C GLU A 41 4.02 -9.29 6.89
N ASN A 42 3.67 -10.13 5.91
CA ASN A 42 3.94 -9.86 4.49
C ASN A 42 3.31 -8.54 4.03
N MET A 43 2.06 -8.27 4.46
CA MET A 43 1.41 -7.01 4.13
C MET A 43 2.10 -5.81 4.81
N LYS A 44 2.50 -5.94 6.08
CA LYS A 44 3.28 -4.90 6.78
C LYS A 44 4.62 -4.63 6.12
N GLN A 45 5.33 -5.67 5.65
CA GLN A 45 6.58 -5.51 4.94
C GLN A 45 6.37 -4.72 3.63
N THR A 46 5.37 -5.11 2.84
CA THR A 46 4.98 -4.40 1.62
C THR A 46 4.64 -2.92 1.91
N MET A 47 3.92 -2.66 3.01
CA MET A 47 3.62 -1.29 3.44
C MET A 47 4.87 -0.50 3.85
N ASN A 48 5.83 -1.13 4.55
CA ASN A 48 7.07 -0.46 4.94
C ASN A 48 7.93 -0.10 3.71
N GLU A 49 8.01 -1.01 2.74
CA GLU A 49 8.69 -0.74 1.48
C GLU A 49 8.01 0.41 0.71
N LEU A 50 6.67 0.40 0.63
CA LEU A 50 5.91 1.51 0.05
C LEU A 50 6.17 2.83 0.78
N ASN A 51 6.23 2.82 2.11
CA ASN A 51 6.51 4.01 2.89
C ASN A 51 7.87 4.62 2.55
N THR A 52 8.91 3.79 2.44
CA THR A 52 10.26 4.26 2.08
C THR A 52 10.30 4.82 0.65
N ASN A 53 9.69 4.13 -0.31
CA ASN A 53 9.66 4.57 -1.70
C ASN A 53 8.80 5.84 -1.88
N CYS A 54 7.60 5.89 -1.30
CA CYS A 54 6.71 7.06 -1.32
C CYS A 54 7.36 8.28 -0.66
N LYS A 55 8.11 8.11 0.45
CA LYS A 55 8.87 9.20 1.08
C LYS A 55 9.96 9.74 0.15
N HIS A 56 10.66 8.87 -0.58
CA HIS A 56 11.65 9.27 -1.58
C HIS A 56 11.03 10.06 -2.74
N MET A 57 9.85 9.65 -3.19
CA MET A 57 9.14 10.37 -4.26
C MET A 57 8.58 11.72 -3.79
N GLY A 58 8.18 11.82 -2.52
CA GLY A 58 7.64 13.04 -1.93
C GLY A 58 6.28 13.46 -2.53
N GLY A 59 5.93 14.72 -2.32
CA GLY A 59 4.73 15.34 -2.93
C GLY A 59 3.39 14.76 -2.44
N ASN A 60 2.39 14.82 -3.33
CA ASN A 60 1.03 14.37 -3.04
C ASN A 60 0.95 12.85 -2.80
N LEU A 61 1.79 12.09 -3.51
CA LEU A 61 1.83 10.64 -3.40
C LEU A 61 2.20 10.17 -1.99
N ASN A 62 3.17 10.81 -1.35
CA ASN A 62 3.51 10.54 0.06
C ASN A 62 2.37 10.90 1.02
N LYS A 63 1.63 11.99 0.76
CA LYS A 63 0.47 12.38 1.59
C LYS A 63 -0.66 11.34 1.49
N THR A 64 -1.02 10.95 0.26
CA THR A 64 -2.03 9.93 -0.02
C THR A 64 -1.63 8.59 0.60
N TRP A 65 -0.37 8.19 0.43
CA TRP A 65 0.18 6.99 1.05
C TRP A 65 0.10 7.02 2.58
N ASN A 66 0.52 8.10 3.24
CA ASN A 66 0.46 8.21 4.71
C ASN A 66 -0.97 8.05 5.25
N ASN A 67 -1.95 8.60 4.54
CA ASN A 67 -3.36 8.46 4.91
C ASN A 67 -3.82 7.00 4.74
N LEU A 68 -3.51 6.38 3.61
CA LEU A 68 -3.81 4.97 3.35
C LEU A 68 -3.15 4.06 4.40
N HIS A 69 -1.86 4.25 4.65
CA HIS A 69 -1.07 3.48 5.60
C HIS A 69 -1.67 3.54 7.01
N LYS A 70 -2.02 4.73 7.51
CA LYS A 70 -2.68 4.88 8.82
C LYS A 70 -4.01 4.14 8.88
N ASN A 71 -4.83 4.25 7.84
CA ASN A 71 -6.13 3.58 7.80
C ASN A 71 -5.99 2.06 7.74
N ILE A 72 -5.12 1.52 6.87
CA ILE A 72 -4.86 0.08 6.79
C ILE A 72 -4.33 -0.44 8.12
N ASN A 73 -3.38 0.26 8.75
CA ASN A 73 -2.80 -0.16 10.02
C ASN A 73 -3.83 -0.18 11.15
N SER A 74 -4.74 0.81 11.19
CA SER A 74 -5.86 0.82 12.15
C SER A 74 -6.79 -0.39 11.96
N ARG A 75 -7.07 -0.79 10.71
CA ARG A 75 -7.89 -1.96 10.41
C ARG A 75 -7.16 -3.28 10.68
N LEU A 76 -5.85 -3.33 10.42
CA LEU A 76 -4.99 -4.48 10.76
C LEU A 76 -4.98 -4.75 12.26
N SER A 77 -4.83 -3.71 13.08
CA SER A 77 -4.91 -3.85 14.54
C SER A 77 -6.26 -4.39 15.01
N LYS A 78 -7.34 -4.05 14.32
CA LYS A 78 -8.70 -4.55 14.63
C LYS A 78 -9.00 -5.93 14.03
N LYS A 79 -8.09 -6.47 13.20
CA LYS A 79 -8.29 -7.68 12.36
C LYS A 79 -9.65 -7.71 11.63
N THR A 80 -10.24 -6.55 11.37
CA THR A 80 -11.60 -6.41 10.84
C THR A 80 -11.66 -5.25 9.87
N MET A 81 -12.15 -5.51 8.66
CA MET A 81 -12.26 -4.53 7.60
C MET A 81 -13.61 -4.70 6.88
N GLU A 82 -14.32 -3.60 6.65
CA GLU A 82 -15.62 -3.62 5.98
C GLU A 82 -15.46 -3.55 4.46
N LYS A 83 -16.47 -4.00 3.70
CA LYS A 83 -16.45 -3.91 2.23
C LYS A 83 -16.18 -2.49 1.71
N LYS A 84 -16.70 -1.46 2.41
CA LYS A 84 -16.49 -0.05 2.09
C LYS A 84 -15.02 0.37 2.29
N ASP A 85 -14.36 -0.12 3.33
CA ASP A 85 -12.93 0.13 3.55
C ASP A 85 -12.10 -0.42 2.39
N PHE A 86 -12.36 -1.66 1.97
CA PHE A 86 -11.66 -2.25 0.82
C PHE A 86 -11.86 -1.46 -0.47
N GLN A 87 -13.07 -0.96 -0.72
CA GLN A 87 -13.33 -0.07 -1.86
C GLN A 87 -12.55 1.23 -1.75
N ASN A 88 -12.53 1.85 -0.56
CA ASN A 88 -11.79 3.08 -0.33
C ASN A 88 -10.28 2.89 -0.54
N PHE A 89 -9.70 1.81 -0.02
CA PHE A 89 -8.29 1.47 -0.24
C PHE A 89 -7.98 1.21 -1.70
N ASN A 90 -8.82 0.46 -2.40
CA ASN A 90 -8.67 0.24 -3.84
C ASN A 90 -8.70 1.56 -4.62
N ASN A 91 -9.62 2.48 -4.29
CA ASN A 91 -9.71 3.77 -4.95
C ASN A 91 -8.46 4.63 -4.71
N MET A 92 -7.97 4.69 -3.47
CA MET A 92 -6.73 5.40 -3.14
C MET A 92 -5.50 4.79 -3.84
N ILE A 93 -5.39 3.45 -3.87
CA ILE A 93 -4.33 2.77 -4.61
C ILE A 93 -4.40 3.10 -6.11
N GLN A 94 -5.59 3.08 -6.70
CA GLN A 94 -5.79 3.45 -8.11
C GLN A 94 -5.43 4.90 -8.40
N GLN A 95 -5.72 5.83 -7.48
CA GLN A 95 -5.30 7.22 -7.61
C GLN A 95 -3.78 7.35 -7.59
N MET A 96 -3.10 6.71 -6.63
CA MET A 96 -1.63 6.72 -6.59
C MET A 96 -1.03 6.10 -7.86
N LEU A 97 -1.58 4.99 -8.37
CA LEU A 97 -1.13 4.38 -9.63
C LEU A 97 -1.27 5.32 -10.84
N LYS A 98 -2.28 6.20 -10.85
CA LYS A 98 -2.47 7.23 -11.88
C LYS A 98 -1.46 8.37 -11.75
N GLU A 99 -1.14 8.80 -10.54
CA GLU A 99 -0.12 9.83 -10.28
C GLU A 99 1.30 9.36 -10.63
N LEU A 100 1.54 8.05 -10.69
CA LEU A 100 2.80 7.42 -11.07
C LEU A 100 2.97 7.24 -12.60
N LYS A 101 2.11 7.81 -13.44
CA LYS A 101 2.21 7.74 -14.91
C LYS A 101 3.27 8.68 -15.46
#